data_AF-A0A952VYX6-F1
#
_entry.id   AF-A0A952VYX6-F1
#
_cell.length_a   1.000
_cell.length_b   1.000
_cell.length_c   1.000
_cell.angle_alpha   90.00
_cell.angle_beta   90.00
_cell.angle_gamma   90.00
#
_symmetry.space_group_name_H-M   'P 1'
#
loop_
_entity.id
_entity.type
_entity.pdbx_description
1 polymer ?
#
loop_
_entity_poly.entity_id
_entity_poly.type
_entity_poly.pdbx_seq_one_letter_code
_entity_poly.pdbx_strand_id
1 'polypeptide(L)'
;MPLNPHFPTDPYVILDPSIRWYPGEEMLEEKGYQRLLPPLVYKIRQEVKRWRDSGYKDASETTRVLLQYWFETEHLLPSTDGVMRPFRYFFAQREAVESAIWLYEVAQARDPYALIKYDSSGLVSKAMFAEDWTRYVMKMATGSGKTKVMSLLIAWAYFHKLYEPASDLSTNFLVIAPNIIVLDRLRTDFNGLRIFYEDPVLPENGHEGHNWQDDFQITLHVQDEIGHVSDTGNIFLTNIHRVFQNEPFPSMNDDDTTDYFLGKRPTGKTNESRTDLGAIIRDVPDLIVLNDEAHHIHDETLAWFKNLEEISNQLRLKGSRLSVQFDLTATPRHDNGAIFVQTISDYPLVEAIRQGVVKTPVLPDAASRAKLRERPSGTFTEQYADYLHLGYLEWKKRYEEFLPAQKKSVLFVMTDDTRNCDEVGKFLEDRYPELVGAVLVIHTKKNGEISEVSSGKGEEELQKLRQESREIDNFESPHKAIVSVMVLREGWDVQNVVSIVGLRPFQAASKILPEQTLGRGLRRMFRGQPLQE
;
A
#
# COMPACT_ATOMS: atom_id res chain seq x y z
N MET A 1 -4.28 -13.24 21.02
CA MET A 1 -2.92 -12.67 20.83
C MET A 1 -2.75 -11.59 21.87
N PRO A 2 -1.76 -11.67 22.77
CA PRO A 2 -1.70 -10.77 23.89
C PRO A 2 -1.16 -9.41 23.42
N LEU A 3 -2.07 -8.47 23.19
CA LEU A 3 -1.74 -7.05 23.33
C LEU A 3 -1.59 -6.76 24.82
N ASN A 4 -0.77 -5.77 25.15
CA ASN A 4 -0.69 -5.27 26.53
C ASN A 4 -2.13 -4.90 27.00
N PRO A 5 -2.57 -5.32 28.21
CA PRO A 5 -3.90 -4.97 28.73
C PRO A 5 -4.20 -3.46 28.73
N HIS A 6 -3.15 -2.63 28.82
CA HIS A 6 -3.23 -1.18 28.78
C HIS A 6 -3.14 -0.58 27.37
N PHE A 7 -3.07 -1.39 26.31
CA PHE A 7 -3.06 -0.88 24.94
C PHE A 7 -4.40 -0.20 24.62
N PRO A 8 -4.39 1.10 24.25
CA PRO A 8 -5.60 1.88 24.09
C PRO A 8 -6.40 1.45 22.85
N THR A 9 -7.71 1.69 22.89
CA THR A 9 -8.61 1.48 21.74
C THR A 9 -8.74 2.71 20.86
N ASP A 10 -8.27 3.88 21.31
CA ASP A 10 -8.26 5.10 20.52
C ASP A 10 -7.03 5.11 19.58
N PRO A 11 -7.20 5.19 18.24
CA PRO A 11 -6.10 5.22 17.27
C PRO A 11 -5.31 6.54 17.26
N TYR A 12 -5.81 7.59 17.93
CA TYR A 12 -5.19 8.90 17.97
C TYR A 12 -4.32 9.12 19.23
N VAL A 13 -4.35 8.19 20.19
CA VAL A 13 -3.53 8.26 21.38
C VAL A 13 -2.07 7.98 21.03
N ILE A 14 -1.17 8.82 21.55
CA ILE A 14 0.28 8.60 21.46
C ILE A 14 0.62 7.32 22.23
N LEU A 15 1.17 6.34 21.52
CA LEU A 15 1.52 5.04 22.10
C LEU A 15 2.93 5.07 22.69
N ASP A 16 3.07 4.51 23.89
CA ASP A 16 4.38 4.26 24.47
C ASP A 16 5.04 3.04 23.79
N PRO A 17 6.34 3.09 23.48
CA PRO A 17 7.05 1.96 22.88
C PRO A 17 6.94 0.65 23.68
N SER A 18 6.75 0.71 25.00
CA SER A 18 6.65 -0.45 25.89
C SER A 18 5.31 -1.20 25.84
N ILE A 19 4.25 -0.58 25.33
CA ILE A 19 2.90 -1.18 25.31
C ILE A 19 2.52 -1.76 23.95
N ARG A 20 3.41 -1.68 22.96
CA ARG A 20 3.17 -2.16 21.58
C ARG A 20 3.00 -3.67 21.53
N TRP A 21 2.38 -4.14 20.46
CA TRP A 21 2.20 -5.57 20.24
C TRP A 21 3.56 -6.30 20.18
N TYR A 22 3.63 -7.43 20.87
CA TYR A 22 4.76 -8.34 20.84
C TYR A 22 4.25 -9.79 20.70
N PRO A 23 4.86 -10.62 19.85
CA PRO A 23 4.51 -12.04 19.77
C PRO A 23 4.88 -12.75 21.07
N GLY A 24 4.02 -13.65 21.56
CA GLY A 24 4.35 -14.46 22.75
C GLY A 24 5.58 -15.36 22.54
N GLU A 25 6.25 -15.76 23.63
CA GLU A 25 7.48 -16.56 23.61
C GLU A 25 7.33 -17.84 22.77
N GLU A 26 6.24 -18.58 22.94
CA GLU A 26 5.95 -19.79 22.14
C GLU A 26 5.93 -19.52 20.62
N MET A 27 5.39 -18.37 20.19
CA MET A 27 5.37 -18.01 18.77
C MET A 27 6.76 -17.64 18.25
N LEU A 28 7.60 -17.04 19.09
CA LEU A 28 8.98 -16.70 18.76
C LEU A 28 9.85 -17.95 18.64
N GLU A 29 9.65 -18.93 19.53
CA GLU A 29 10.32 -20.23 19.44
C GLU A 29 9.90 -21.00 18.18
N GLU A 30 8.60 -21.01 17.85
CA GLU A 30 8.08 -21.74 16.69
C GLU A 30 8.49 -21.11 15.35
N LYS A 31 8.41 -19.77 15.23
CA LYS A 31 8.57 -19.08 13.94
C LYS A 31 9.87 -18.31 13.79
N GLY A 32 10.60 -18.08 14.87
CA GLY A 32 11.84 -17.29 14.89
C GLY A 32 11.58 -15.77 14.89
N TYR A 33 12.43 -15.04 15.63
CA TYR A 33 12.35 -13.58 15.79
C TYR A 33 12.31 -12.82 14.46
N GLN A 34 13.19 -13.19 13.52
CA GLN A 34 13.36 -12.54 12.21
C GLN A 34 12.10 -12.60 11.31
N ARG A 35 11.18 -13.52 11.60
CA ARG A 35 9.90 -13.65 10.87
C ARG A 35 8.76 -12.90 11.53
N LEU A 36 8.91 -12.41 12.75
CA LEU A 36 7.79 -11.83 13.50
C LEU A 36 7.98 -10.35 13.81
N LEU A 37 9.21 -9.94 14.09
CA LEU A 37 9.51 -8.58 14.52
C LEU A 37 10.53 -7.92 13.60
N PRO A 38 10.26 -6.70 13.13
CA PRO A 38 11.27 -5.93 12.44
C PRO A 38 12.35 -5.47 13.43
N PRO A 39 13.64 -5.73 13.12
CA PRO A 39 14.72 -5.64 14.11
C PRO A 39 15.04 -4.22 14.60
N LEU A 40 14.77 -3.21 13.77
CA LEU A 40 15.17 -1.81 14.04
C LEU A 40 14.10 -1.03 14.84
N VAL A 41 12.83 -1.42 14.70
CA VAL A 41 11.67 -0.59 15.10
C VAL A 41 11.67 -0.24 16.58
N TYR A 42 12.02 -1.18 17.46
CA TYR A 42 11.92 -0.94 18.91
C TYR A 42 12.85 0.20 19.37
N LYS A 43 14.13 0.17 18.99
CA LYS A 43 15.08 1.24 19.32
C LYS A 43 14.71 2.55 18.64
N ILE A 44 14.30 2.52 17.36
CA ILE A 44 13.85 3.72 16.63
C ILE A 44 12.69 4.38 17.37
N ARG A 45 11.68 3.61 17.81
CA ARG A 45 10.56 4.14 18.60
C ARG A 45 10.97 4.85 19.87
N GLN A 46 11.94 4.30 20.59
CA GLN A 46 12.44 4.92 21.82
C GLN A 46 13.10 6.26 21.54
N GLU A 47 13.92 6.35 20.49
CA GLU A 47 14.58 7.60 20.10
C GLU A 47 13.60 8.63 19.54
N VAL A 48 12.68 8.21 18.66
CA VAL A 48 11.61 9.07 18.12
C VAL A 48 10.73 9.60 19.24
N LYS A 49 10.38 8.79 20.24
CA LYS A 49 9.65 9.26 21.43
C LYS A 49 10.43 10.35 22.15
N ARG A 50 11.72 10.14 22.45
CA ARG A 50 12.55 11.14 23.14
C ARG A 50 12.67 12.43 22.32
N TRP A 51 12.84 12.30 21.00
CA TRP A 51 12.92 13.44 20.08
C TRP A 51 11.62 14.24 20.05
N ARG A 52 10.47 13.57 19.95
CA ARG A 52 9.14 14.19 20.05
C ARG A 52 8.94 14.90 21.39
N ASP A 53 9.26 14.23 22.50
CA ASP A 53 9.11 14.80 23.85
C ASP A 53 10.03 16.01 24.09
N SER A 54 11.12 16.13 23.31
CA SER A 54 12.03 17.28 23.35
C SER A 54 11.55 18.48 22.51
N GLY A 55 10.40 18.38 21.85
CA GLY A 55 9.91 19.39 20.92
C GLY A 55 10.66 19.40 19.58
N TYR A 56 11.02 18.21 19.08
CA TYR A 56 11.74 18.02 17.81
C TYR A 56 13.11 18.71 17.75
N LYS A 57 13.87 18.63 18.86
CA LYS A 57 15.20 19.22 18.95
C LYS A 57 16.11 18.74 17.81
N ASP A 58 16.98 19.64 17.33
CA ASP A 58 17.98 19.40 16.27
C ASP A 58 17.39 19.16 14.87
N ALA A 59 16.07 19.28 14.70
CA ALA A 59 15.42 19.38 13.40
C ALA A 59 15.57 20.78 12.80
N SER A 60 15.53 20.88 11.47
CA SER A 60 15.41 22.12 10.72
C SER A 60 14.13 22.87 11.09
N GLU A 61 14.13 24.16 10.80
CA GLU A 61 12.97 25.01 11.03
C GLU A 61 11.77 24.51 10.20
N THR A 62 11.99 24.20 8.92
CA THR A 62 10.96 23.63 8.04
C THR A 62 10.34 22.35 8.61
N THR A 63 11.18 21.39 9.04
CA THR A 63 10.69 20.13 9.62
C THR A 63 9.87 20.37 10.88
N ARG A 64 10.36 21.22 11.79
CA ARG A 64 9.68 21.51 13.05
C ARG A 64 8.32 22.15 12.81
N VAL A 65 8.23 23.13 11.91
CA VAL A 65 6.97 23.81 11.56
C VAL A 65 5.96 22.83 10.99
N LEU A 66 6.36 21.98 10.03
CA LEU A 66 5.47 20.98 9.43
C LEU A 66 4.97 19.95 10.46
N LEU A 67 5.84 19.42 11.33
CA LEU A 67 5.45 18.45 12.35
C LEU A 67 4.48 19.05 13.38
N GLN A 68 4.72 20.29 13.81
CA GLN A 68 3.82 21.02 14.71
C GLN A 68 2.47 21.28 14.02
N TYR A 69 2.50 21.77 12.78
CA TYR A 69 1.30 21.97 11.98
C TYR A 69 0.49 20.67 11.87
N TRP A 70 1.08 19.55 11.48
CA TRP A 70 0.33 18.30 11.27
C TRP A 70 -0.20 17.65 12.54
N PHE A 71 0.55 17.71 13.65
CA PHE A 71 0.29 16.85 14.81
C PHE A 71 -0.03 17.59 16.11
N GLU A 72 0.17 18.90 16.16
CA GLU A 72 -0.04 19.73 17.37
C GLU A 72 -1.09 20.83 17.14
N THR A 73 -1.27 21.28 15.89
CA THR A 73 -2.34 22.23 15.52
C THR A 73 -3.69 21.51 15.35
N GLU A 74 -4.76 22.17 15.79
CA GLU A 74 -6.13 21.70 15.56
C GLU A 74 -6.56 22.02 14.12
N HIS A 75 -7.03 21.00 13.40
CA HIS A 75 -7.56 21.14 12.05
C HIS A 75 -9.05 20.88 12.05
N LEU A 76 -9.83 21.79 11.48
CA LEU A 76 -11.26 21.61 11.31
C LEU A 76 -11.55 21.35 9.83
N LEU A 77 -12.12 20.19 9.51
CA LEU A 77 -12.52 19.86 8.14
C LEU A 77 -14.05 19.72 8.04
N PRO A 78 -14.65 20.12 6.90
CA PRO A 78 -16.06 19.92 6.66
C PRO A 78 -16.38 18.43 6.56
N SER A 79 -17.35 17.96 7.34
CA SER A 79 -17.87 16.60 7.24
C SER A 79 -18.97 16.51 6.16
N THR A 80 -19.45 15.30 5.87
CA THR A 80 -20.46 15.05 4.81
C THR A 80 -21.80 15.75 5.06
N ASP A 81 -22.07 16.11 6.31
CA ASP A 81 -23.24 16.88 6.75
C ASP A 81 -22.99 18.40 6.75
N GLY A 82 -21.83 18.86 6.27
CA GLY A 82 -21.40 20.26 6.27
C GLY A 82 -20.90 20.77 7.63
N VAL A 83 -20.90 19.92 8.66
CA VAL A 83 -20.42 20.30 10.00
C VAL A 83 -18.90 20.20 10.06
N MET A 84 -18.23 21.24 10.53
CA MET A 84 -16.79 21.23 10.77
C MET A 84 -16.47 20.31 11.95
N ARG A 85 -15.57 19.34 11.73
CA ARG A 85 -15.14 18.39 12.76
C ARG A 85 -13.62 18.40 12.90
N PRO A 86 -13.09 18.18 14.12
CA PRO A 86 -11.66 18.02 14.32
C PRO A 86 -11.11 16.85 13.49
N PHE A 87 -10.16 17.15 12.62
CA PHE A 87 -9.36 16.18 11.90
C PHE A 87 -8.09 15.86 12.69
N ARG A 88 -7.73 14.58 12.74
CA ARG A 88 -6.50 14.11 13.36
C ARG A 88 -5.91 12.99 12.52
N TYR A 89 -4.59 12.97 12.38
CA TYR A 89 -3.87 11.80 11.88
C TYR A 89 -3.82 10.71 12.95
N PHE A 90 -3.90 9.44 12.53
CA PHE A 90 -3.67 8.33 13.45
C PHE A 90 -2.25 8.37 13.99
N PHE A 91 -2.03 7.92 15.23
CA PHE A 91 -0.69 7.90 15.80
C PHE A 91 0.28 7.03 14.98
N ALA A 92 -0.22 5.95 14.36
CA ALA A 92 0.58 5.13 13.45
C ALA A 92 1.09 5.90 12.22
N GLN A 93 0.31 6.86 11.70
CA GLN A 93 0.73 7.71 10.59
C GLN A 93 1.80 8.70 11.06
N ARG A 94 1.58 9.34 12.23
CA ARG A 94 2.58 10.21 12.88
C ARG A 94 3.89 9.48 13.14
N GLU A 95 3.85 8.31 13.76
CA GLU A 95 5.04 7.51 14.09
C GLU A 95 5.82 7.13 12.81
N ALA A 96 5.13 6.78 11.72
CA ALA A 96 5.79 6.46 10.45
C ALA A 96 6.52 7.68 9.86
N VAL A 97 5.86 8.84 9.80
CA VAL A 97 6.45 10.10 9.31
C VAL A 97 7.60 10.54 10.19
N GLU A 98 7.41 10.60 11.51
CA GLU A 98 8.45 10.99 12.46
C GLU A 98 9.66 10.05 12.41
N SER A 99 9.46 8.74 12.26
CA SER A 99 10.57 7.79 12.15
C SER A 99 11.41 8.02 10.89
N ALA A 100 10.75 8.26 9.75
CA ALA A 100 11.42 8.56 8.49
C ALA A 100 12.23 9.86 8.56
N ILE A 101 11.61 10.93 9.05
CA ILE A 101 12.24 12.25 9.19
C ILE A 101 13.39 12.20 10.18
N TRP A 102 13.17 11.63 11.36
CA TRP A 102 14.19 11.53 12.41
C TRP A 102 15.42 10.74 11.93
N LEU A 103 15.22 9.61 11.23
CA LEU A 103 16.31 8.83 10.67
C LEU A 103 17.08 9.60 9.60
N TYR A 104 16.38 10.32 8.73
CA TYR A 104 16.99 11.03 7.61
C TYR A 104 17.78 12.26 8.07
N GLU A 105 17.15 13.11 8.88
CA GLU A 105 17.63 14.46 9.18
C GLU A 105 18.46 14.52 10.46
N VAL A 106 17.95 13.92 11.54
CA VAL A 106 18.51 14.06 12.89
C VAL A 106 19.56 12.99 13.16
N ALA A 107 19.20 11.72 12.99
CA ALA A 107 20.09 10.60 13.20
C ALA A 107 21.09 10.40 12.04
N GLN A 108 20.78 10.97 10.86
CA GLN A 108 21.53 10.81 9.61
C GLN A 108 21.83 9.34 9.28
N ALA A 109 20.90 8.45 9.62
CA ALA A 109 21.00 7.01 9.39
C ALA A 109 20.53 6.66 7.97
N ARG A 110 21.31 7.09 6.97
CA ARG A 110 20.98 7.01 5.53
C ARG A 110 21.60 5.81 4.82
N ASP A 111 22.53 5.12 5.48
CA ASP A 111 23.17 3.92 4.97
C ASP A 111 22.97 2.72 5.91
N PRO A 112 23.16 1.48 5.43
CA PRO A 112 22.96 0.30 6.26
C PRO A 112 23.85 0.20 7.51
N TYR A 113 25.08 0.72 7.51
CA TYR A 113 25.92 0.70 8.71
C TYR A 113 25.35 1.59 9.80
N ALA A 114 24.81 2.75 9.42
CA ALA A 114 24.13 3.63 10.35
C ALA A 114 22.81 3.02 10.88
N LEU A 115 22.04 2.34 10.02
CA LEU A 115 20.80 1.66 10.41
C LEU A 115 21.02 0.49 11.38
N ILE A 116 22.09 -0.29 11.19
CA ILE A 116 22.42 -1.45 12.06
C ILE A 116 22.58 -1.05 13.54
N LYS A 117 22.93 0.21 13.85
CA LYS A 117 23.01 0.72 15.23
C LYS A 117 21.68 0.57 16.00
N TYR A 118 20.57 0.55 15.28
CA TYR A 118 19.22 0.39 15.83
C TYR A 118 18.73 -1.06 15.89
N ASP A 119 19.57 -2.04 15.53
CA ASP A 119 19.22 -3.44 15.65
C ASP A 119 19.05 -3.84 17.12
N SER A 120 17.86 -4.30 17.46
CA SER A 120 17.52 -4.82 18.79
C SER A 120 17.83 -6.32 18.93
N SER A 121 17.98 -7.03 17.80
CA SER A 121 18.23 -8.47 17.76
C SER A 121 19.71 -8.84 17.87
N GLY A 122 20.61 -7.97 17.41
CA GLY A 122 22.05 -8.23 17.30
C GLY A 122 22.42 -9.17 16.14
N LEU A 123 21.48 -9.45 15.23
CA LEU A 123 21.63 -10.40 14.13
C LEU A 123 21.70 -9.71 12.75
N VAL A 124 21.45 -8.41 12.68
CA VAL A 124 21.44 -7.68 11.41
C VAL A 124 22.87 -7.41 10.96
N SER A 125 23.16 -7.70 9.70
CA SER A 125 24.45 -7.43 9.06
C SER A 125 24.28 -6.70 7.73
N LYS A 126 25.35 -6.07 7.22
CA LYS A 126 25.31 -5.33 5.95
C LYS A 126 24.87 -6.22 4.77
N ALA A 127 25.18 -7.51 4.79
CA ALA A 127 24.80 -8.46 3.74
C ALA A 127 23.28 -8.68 3.63
N MET A 128 22.49 -8.25 4.61
CA MET A 128 21.03 -8.30 4.57
C MET A 128 20.40 -7.10 3.85
N PHE A 129 21.22 -6.13 3.43
CA PHE A 129 20.81 -4.97 2.64
C PHE A 129 21.37 -5.11 1.24
N ALA A 130 20.51 -5.44 0.28
CA ALA A 130 20.87 -5.54 -1.13
C ALA A 130 21.19 -4.15 -1.71
N GLU A 131 20.47 -3.13 -1.27
CA GLU A 131 20.66 -1.76 -1.74
C GLU A 131 21.87 -1.06 -1.10
N ASP A 132 22.40 -0.09 -1.85
CA ASP A 132 23.43 0.84 -1.41
C ASP A 132 22.96 2.30 -1.38
N TRP A 133 21.65 2.53 -1.57
CA TRP A 133 20.98 3.83 -1.40
C TRP A 133 20.08 3.83 -0.15
N THR A 134 19.61 5.01 0.26
CA THR A 134 18.74 5.16 1.43
C THR A 134 17.36 4.54 1.17
N ARG A 135 17.01 3.48 1.90
CA ARG A 135 15.71 2.81 1.80
C ARG A 135 15.09 2.63 3.18
N TYR A 136 13.86 3.12 3.34
CA TYR A 136 13.09 3.01 4.58
C TYR A 136 11.76 2.31 4.32
N VAL A 137 11.50 1.24 5.07
CA VAL A 137 10.25 0.47 4.97
C VAL A 137 9.35 0.80 6.16
N MET A 138 8.11 1.18 5.87
CA MET A 138 7.07 1.47 6.87
C MET A 138 5.99 0.41 6.79
N LYS A 139 5.93 -0.44 7.82
CA LYS A 139 4.91 -1.48 7.92
C LYS A 139 3.62 -0.87 8.47
N MET A 140 2.57 -0.90 7.65
CA MET A 140 1.29 -0.29 7.98
C MET A 140 0.13 -1.21 7.59
N ALA A 141 -0.72 -1.55 8.56
CA ALA A 141 -1.92 -2.35 8.32
C ALA A 141 -2.76 -1.79 7.16
N THR A 142 -3.35 -2.68 6.36
CA THR A 142 -4.22 -2.28 5.24
C THR A 142 -5.36 -1.38 5.73
N GLY A 143 -5.59 -0.25 5.06
CA GLY A 143 -6.62 0.72 5.45
C GLY A 143 -6.19 1.72 6.53
N SER A 144 -4.98 1.64 7.08
CA SER A 144 -4.47 2.60 8.07
C SER A 144 -4.02 3.95 7.48
N GLY A 145 -4.15 4.16 6.16
CA GLY A 145 -3.88 5.45 5.51
C GLY A 145 -2.44 5.63 5.00
N LYS A 146 -1.88 4.64 4.31
CA LYS A 146 -0.56 4.72 3.63
C LYS A 146 -0.44 5.97 2.74
N THR A 147 -1.47 6.28 1.94
CA THR A 147 -1.46 7.47 1.06
C THR A 147 -1.29 8.78 1.83
N LYS A 148 -1.87 8.90 3.04
CA LYS A 148 -1.69 10.09 3.90
C LYS A 148 -0.24 10.22 4.37
N VAL A 149 0.43 9.12 4.69
CA VAL A 149 1.87 9.16 5.03
C VAL A 149 2.70 9.58 3.81
N MET A 150 2.36 9.10 2.62
CA MET A 150 3.04 9.50 1.39
C MET A 150 2.89 11.00 1.11
N SER A 151 1.69 11.58 1.26
CA SER A 151 1.48 13.01 1.03
C SER A 151 2.26 13.88 2.02
N LEU A 152 2.31 13.49 3.31
CA LEU A 152 3.11 14.18 4.32
C LEU A 152 4.62 14.11 4.01
N LEU A 153 5.13 12.94 3.60
CA LEU A 153 6.54 12.78 3.23
C LEU A 153 6.92 13.56 1.96
N ILE A 154 6.01 13.63 0.97
CA ILE A 154 6.18 14.45 -0.24
C ILE A 154 6.24 15.93 0.14
N ALA A 155 5.30 16.42 0.94
CA ALA A 155 5.27 17.81 1.38
C ALA A 155 6.53 18.17 2.19
N TRP A 156 6.91 17.31 3.15
CA TRP A 156 8.16 17.48 3.91
C TRP A 156 9.37 17.60 2.99
N ALA A 157 9.56 16.65 2.07
CA ALA A 157 10.72 16.64 1.20
C ALA A 157 10.75 17.83 0.25
N TYR A 158 9.58 18.23 -0.28
CA TYR A 158 9.44 19.39 -1.16
C TYR A 158 9.87 20.68 -0.44
N PHE A 159 9.27 20.99 0.72
CA PHE A 159 9.59 22.22 1.43
C PHE A 159 10.97 22.20 2.06
N HIS A 160 11.43 21.05 2.55
CA HIS A 160 12.80 20.94 3.05
C HIS A 160 13.80 21.19 1.91
N LYS A 161 13.54 20.72 0.68
CA LYS A 161 14.37 21.08 -0.48
C LYS A 161 14.28 22.56 -0.86
N LEU A 162 13.10 23.16 -0.72
CA LEU A 162 12.87 24.55 -1.10
C LEU A 162 13.47 25.56 -0.11
N TYR A 163 13.30 25.33 1.19
CA TYR A 163 13.63 26.30 2.23
C TYR A 163 14.96 26.03 2.94
N GLU A 164 15.46 24.78 2.94
CA GLU A 164 16.74 24.45 3.59
C GLU A 164 17.87 24.39 2.55
N PRO A 165 18.84 25.33 2.56
CA PRO A 165 19.86 25.45 1.51
C PRO A 165 20.76 24.22 1.33
N ALA A 166 20.95 23.43 2.39
CA ALA A 166 21.79 22.23 2.40
C ALA A 166 20.98 20.92 2.21
N SER A 167 19.76 21.03 1.70
CA SER A 167 18.88 19.87 1.54
C SER A 167 19.29 18.96 0.39
N ASP A 168 19.54 17.70 0.76
CA ASP A 168 19.79 16.61 -0.19
C ASP A 168 18.49 15.93 -0.68
N LEU A 169 17.33 16.42 -0.25
CA LEU A 169 16.02 15.94 -0.70
C LEU A 169 15.72 16.44 -2.12
N SER A 170 14.54 16.09 -2.63
CA SER A 170 14.12 16.36 -4.00
C SER A 170 12.73 16.98 -4.03
N THR A 171 12.45 17.74 -5.07
CA THR A 171 11.10 18.21 -5.43
C THR A 171 10.46 17.33 -6.53
N ASN A 172 11.16 16.28 -6.94
CA ASN A 172 10.76 15.31 -7.95
C ASN A 172 10.47 13.96 -7.29
N PHE A 173 9.29 13.42 -7.53
CA PHE A 173 8.79 12.23 -6.86
C PHE A 173 8.35 11.19 -7.88
N LEU A 174 8.80 9.96 -7.69
CA LEU A 174 8.29 8.80 -8.42
C LEU A 174 7.42 7.97 -7.48
N VAL A 175 6.12 7.94 -7.73
CA VAL A 175 5.13 7.16 -6.99
C VAL A 175 4.78 5.90 -7.79
N ILE A 176 5.16 4.73 -7.29
CA ILE A 176 5.01 3.46 -7.99
C ILE A 176 3.94 2.58 -7.34
N ALA A 177 3.01 2.13 -8.15
CA ALA A 177 2.02 1.11 -7.83
C ALA A 177 2.41 -0.26 -8.43
N PRO A 178 2.12 -1.39 -7.75
CA PRO A 178 2.42 -2.72 -8.26
C PRO A 178 1.52 -3.14 -9.43
N ASN A 179 0.34 -2.54 -9.57
CA ASN A 179 -0.64 -2.86 -10.59
C ASN A 179 -1.59 -1.68 -10.83
N ILE A 180 -2.36 -1.75 -11.92
CA ILE A 180 -3.30 -0.69 -12.31
C ILE A 180 -4.39 -0.46 -11.25
N ILE A 181 -4.80 -1.47 -10.50
CA ILE A 181 -5.88 -1.30 -9.51
C ILE A 181 -5.40 -0.39 -8.36
N VAL A 182 -4.18 -0.63 -7.86
CA VAL A 182 -3.55 0.25 -6.85
C VAL A 182 -3.30 1.64 -7.45
N LEU A 183 -2.80 1.69 -8.69
CA LEU A 183 -2.53 2.94 -9.39
C LEU A 183 -3.78 3.82 -9.46
N ASP A 184 -4.92 3.29 -9.89
CA ASP A 184 -6.14 4.08 -10.04
C ASP A 184 -6.66 4.59 -8.69
N ARG A 185 -6.45 3.85 -7.60
CA ARG A 185 -6.74 4.31 -6.24
C ARG A 185 -5.84 5.49 -5.87
N LEU A 186 -4.53 5.38 -6.10
CA LEU A 186 -3.59 6.48 -5.90
C LEU A 186 -3.93 7.67 -6.81
N ARG A 187 -4.30 7.42 -8.07
CA ARG A 187 -4.73 8.46 -9.03
C ARG A 187 -5.91 9.22 -8.46
N THR A 188 -6.89 8.50 -7.92
CA THR A 188 -8.04 9.13 -7.27
C THR A 188 -7.57 10.07 -6.17
N ASP A 189 -6.71 9.63 -5.25
CA ASP A 189 -6.18 10.46 -4.15
C ASP A 189 -5.34 11.67 -4.63
N PHE A 190 -4.47 11.49 -5.62
CA PHE A 190 -3.55 12.53 -6.10
C PHE A 190 -4.12 13.44 -7.18
N ASN A 191 -5.24 13.07 -7.84
CA ASN A 191 -5.78 13.84 -8.96
C ASN A 191 -6.10 15.29 -8.56
N GLY A 192 -5.70 16.25 -9.38
CA GLY A 192 -5.80 17.67 -9.06
C GLY A 192 -5.07 18.08 -7.77
N LEU A 193 -4.12 17.26 -7.30
CA LEU A 193 -3.40 17.43 -6.03
C LEU A 193 -4.30 17.49 -4.80
N ARG A 194 -5.55 17.01 -4.90
CA ARG A 194 -6.57 17.22 -3.88
C ARG A 194 -6.14 16.78 -2.48
N ILE A 195 -5.39 15.68 -2.34
CA ILE A 195 -4.92 15.19 -1.03
C ILE A 195 -4.06 16.21 -0.29
N PHE A 196 -3.36 17.11 -0.99
CA PHE A 196 -2.52 18.14 -0.37
C PHE A 196 -3.35 19.32 0.15
N TYR A 197 -4.54 19.56 -0.42
CA TYR A 197 -5.39 20.72 -0.11
C TYR A 197 -6.63 20.35 0.72
N GLU A 198 -7.17 19.14 0.58
CA GLU A 198 -8.33 18.65 1.32
C GLU A 198 -7.96 18.15 2.72
N ASP A 199 -6.80 17.49 2.85
CA ASP A 199 -6.20 17.18 4.15
C ASP A 199 -5.30 18.34 4.57
N PRO A 200 -5.06 18.54 5.89
CA PRO A 200 -4.17 19.57 6.39
C PRO A 200 -2.69 19.18 6.20
N VAL A 201 -2.28 19.00 4.95
CA VAL A 201 -0.90 18.70 4.56
C VAL A 201 -0.11 19.99 4.38
N LEU A 202 -0.70 20.98 3.71
CA LEU A 202 -0.08 22.29 3.47
C LEU A 202 -0.55 23.30 4.53
N PRO A 203 0.36 24.00 5.23
CA PRO A 203 -0.01 25.16 6.02
C PRO A 203 -0.61 26.29 5.18
N GLU A 204 -1.27 27.25 5.82
CA GLU A 204 -1.77 28.45 5.14
C GLU A 204 -0.63 29.40 4.74
N ASN A 205 -0.85 30.24 3.73
CA ASN A 205 0.13 31.27 3.35
C ASN A 205 0.30 32.28 4.49
N GLY A 206 1.56 32.67 4.74
CA GLY A 206 1.96 33.53 5.86
C GLY A 206 2.23 32.77 7.17
N HIS A 207 1.92 31.46 7.25
CA HIS A 207 2.24 30.65 8.42
C HIS A 207 3.76 30.57 8.62
N GLU A 208 4.24 31.01 9.78
CA GLU A 208 5.68 31.08 10.11
C GLU A 208 6.51 31.80 9.02
N GLY A 209 5.92 32.81 8.35
CA GLY A 209 6.62 33.65 7.37
C GLY A 209 6.79 33.07 5.97
N HIS A 210 6.22 31.89 5.69
CA HIS A 210 6.27 31.23 4.38
C HIS A 210 4.91 31.19 3.70
N ASN A 211 4.90 31.16 2.36
CA ASN A 211 3.67 31.06 1.56
C ASN A 211 3.46 29.63 1.09
N TRP A 212 3.26 28.71 2.03
CA TRP A 212 3.26 27.26 1.79
C TRP A 212 2.39 26.79 0.62
N GLN A 213 1.17 27.32 0.46
CA GLN A 213 0.28 26.90 -0.63
C GLN A 213 0.72 27.47 -1.98
N ASP A 214 1.17 28.74 -2.00
CA ASP A 214 1.64 29.38 -3.23
C ASP A 214 3.00 28.82 -3.66
N ASP A 215 3.85 28.46 -2.70
CA ASP A 215 5.17 27.90 -2.94
C ASP A 215 5.10 26.43 -3.38
N PHE A 216 3.99 25.72 -3.11
CA PHE A 216 3.78 24.32 -3.50
C PHE A 216 3.41 24.18 -4.99
N GLN A 217 4.37 24.45 -5.86
CA GLN A 217 4.25 24.32 -7.31
C GLN A 217 4.70 22.93 -7.75
N ILE A 218 3.75 22.01 -7.91
CA ILE A 218 4.01 20.63 -8.32
C ILE A 218 3.09 20.21 -9.47
N THR A 219 3.64 19.48 -10.44
CA THR A 219 2.87 18.95 -11.58
C THR A 219 2.71 17.44 -11.44
N LEU A 220 1.47 16.94 -11.53
CA LEU A 220 1.18 15.51 -11.54
C LEU A 220 1.21 14.97 -12.98
N HIS A 221 2.06 13.97 -13.22
CA HIS A 221 2.14 13.21 -14.46
C HIS A 221 1.64 11.79 -14.18
N VAL A 222 0.64 11.34 -14.93
CA VAL A 222 0.03 10.02 -14.70
C VAL A 222 0.27 9.14 -15.91
N GLN A 223 0.97 8.02 -15.74
CA GLN A 223 1.20 7.05 -16.82
C GLN A 223 1.79 7.73 -18.08
N ASP A 224 1.08 7.65 -19.21
CA ASP A 224 1.43 8.24 -20.50
C ASP A 224 0.97 9.71 -20.64
N GLU A 225 0.16 10.22 -19.70
CA GLU A 225 -0.31 11.61 -19.65
C GLU A 225 0.79 12.51 -19.06
N ILE A 226 1.91 12.60 -19.77
CA ILE A 226 3.07 13.41 -19.36
C ILE A 226 2.96 14.81 -19.98
N GLY A 227 2.65 15.80 -19.15
CA GLY A 227 2.74 17.22 -19.51
C GLY A 227 4.18 17.74 -19.61
N HIS A 228 4.35 19.06 -19.50
CA HIS A 228 5.68 19.68 -19.42
C HIS A 228 6.39 19.24 -18.14
N VAL A 229 7.55 18.59 -18.25
CA VAL A 229 8.37 18.17 -17.11
C VAL A 229 9.39 19.27 -16.83
N SER A 230 9.31 19.83 -15.62
CA SER A 230 10.25 20.84 -15.11
C SER A 230 11.47 20.14 -14.49
N ASP A 231 12.57 20.85 -14.25
CA ASP A 231 13.68 20.34 -13.43
C ASP A 231 13.27 20.14 -11.96
N THR A 232 12.22 20.83 -11.52
CA THR A 232 11.71 20.82 -10.15
C THR A 232 10.19 20.71 -10.11
N GLY A 233 9.66 20.07 -9.06
CA GLY A 233 8.22 20.06 -8.76
C GLY A 233 7.43 19.13 -9.67
N ASN A 234 7.78 17.84 -9.68
CA ASN A 234 7.06 16.83 -10.45
C ASN A 234 6.66 15.63 -9.59
N ILE A 235 5.45 15.09 -9.77
CA ILE A 235 5.05 13.76 -9.29
C ILE A 235 4.77 12.88 -10.49
N PHE A 236 5.56 11.83 -10.68
CA PHE A 236 5.31 10.77 -11.64
C PHE A 236 4.53 9.65 -10.94
N LEU A 237 3.24 9.55 -11.20
CA LEU A 237 2.37 8.50 -10.68
C LEU A 237 2.19 7.41 -11.72
N THR A 238 2.70 6.21 -11.43
CA THR A 238 2.81 5.16 -12.44
C THR A 238 2.78 3.76 -11.84
N ASN A 239 2.68 2.76 -12.70
CA ASN A 239 2.77 1.36 -12.34
C ASN A 239 4.19 0.85 -12.62
N ILE A 240 4.56 -0.25 -11.96
CA ILE A 240 5.79 -0.99 -12.22
C ILE A 240 6.04 -1.21 -13.72
N HIS A 241 5.07 -1.77 -14.45
CA HIS A 241 5.27 -2.21 -15.82
C HIS A 241 5.62 -1.08 -16.78
N ARG A 242 5.16 0.15 -16.55
CA ARG A 242 5.42 1.31 -17.41
C ARG A 242 6.76 1.97 -17.15
N VAL A 243 7.19 2.06 -15.90
CA VAL A 243 8.54 2.60 -15.60
C VAL A 243 9.62 1.70 -16.21
N PHE A 244 9.31 0.41 -16.33
CA PHE A 244 10.27 -0.63 -16.65
C PHE A 244 10.01 -1.31 -18.02
N GLN A 245 9.12 -0.73 -18.84
CA GLN A 245 8.88 -1.10 -20.24
C GLN A 245 9.99 -0.52 -21.13
N ASN A 246 11.19 -1.08 -21.03
CA ASN A 246 12.16 -1.06 -22.12
C ASN A 246 12.64 -2.49 -22.36
N GLU A 247 12.76 -2.86 -23.64
CA GLU A 247 13.31 -4.15 -24.09
C GLU A 247 14.60 -4.49 -23.34
N PRO A 248 14.90 -5.79 -23.12
CA PRO A 248 16.14 -6.20 -22.45
C PRO A 248 17.33 -5.42 -23.05
N PHE A 249 18.05 -4.75 -22.17
CA PHE A 249 19.30 -4.10 -22.54
C PHE A 249 20.28 -5.19 -22.99
N PRO A 250 21.02 -4.95 -24.09
CA PRO A 250 21.99 -5.92 -24.55
C PRO A 250 23.03 -6.14 -23.44
N SER A 251 23.25 -7.40 -23.10
CA SER A 251 24.14 -7.88 -22.05
C SER A 251 25.39 -8.50 -22.68
N MET A 252 26.53 -8.48 -21.98
CA MET A 252 27.71 -9.23 -22.41
C MET A 252 27.47 -10.75 -22.47
N ASN A 253 26.41 -11.23 -21.82
CA ASN A 253 26.02 -12.65 -21.82
C ASN A 253 24.96 -12.98 -22.88
N ASP A 254 24.60 -12.04 -23.76
CA ASP A 254 23.67 -12.31 -24.86
C ASP A 254 24.37 -13.11 -25.97
N ASP A 255 23.64 -14.04 -26.59
CA ASP A 255 24.14 -14.87 -27.70
C ASP A 255 24.63 -14.03 -28.91
N ASP A 256 24.14 -12.79 -29.03
CA ASP A 256 24.61 -11.79 -30.00
C ASP A 256 24.94 -10.46 -29.30
N THR A 257 26.25 -10.21 -29.10
CA THR A 257 26.76 -9.00 -28.44
C THR A 257 26.77 -7.75 -29.34
N THR A 258 26.28 -7.83 -30.57
CA THR A 258 26.37 -6.74 -31.56
C THR A 258 25.67 -5.47 -31.07
N ASP A 259 24.49 -5.58 -30.46
CA ASP A 259 23.74 -4.44 -29.94
C ASP A 259 24.39 -3.81 -28.68
N TYR A 260 25.18 -4.59 -27.92
CA TYR A 260 25.97 -4.09 -26.78
C TYR A 260 27.11 -3.19 -27.24
N PHE A 261 27.76 -3.53 -28.35
CA PHE A 261 28.94 -2.80 -28.86
C PHE A 261 28.62 -1.70 -29.89
N LEU A 262 27.56 -1.83 -30.68
CA LEU A 262 27.27 -0.94 -31.80
C LEU A 262 26.01 -0.08 -31.61
N GLY A 263 25.22 -0.35 -30.56
CA GLY A 263 23.90 0.25 -30.35
C GLY A 263 22.84 -0.30 -31.31
N LYS A 264 21.57 -0.27 -30.89
CA LYS A 264 20.45 -0.78 -31.69
C LYS A 264 20.31 0.01 -33.00
N ARG A 265 20.14 -0.72 -34.12
CA ARG A 265 19.72 -0.11 -35.38
C ARG A 265 18.31 0.47 -35.22
N PRO A 266 18.04 1.72 -35.65
CA PRO A 266 16.72 2.30 -35.52
C PRO A 266 15.71 1.49 -36.33
N THR A 267 14.79 0.80 -35.65
CA THR A 267 13.68 0.10 -36.27
C THR A 267 12.57 1.10 -36.53
N GLY A 268 12.30 1.36 -37.81
CA GLY A 268 11.24 2.27 -38.23
C GLY A 268 9.86 1.72 -37.87
N LYS A 269 9.33 2.09 -36.70
CA LYS A 269 7.89 2.10 -36.43
C LYS A 269 7.42 3.55 -36.38
N THR A 270 6.79 3.97 -37.46
CA THR A 270 6.12 5.25 -37.63
C THR A 270 4.77 5.25 -36.90
N ASN A 271 4.49 6.35 -36.17
CA ASN A 271 3.17 6.86 -35.74
C ASN A 271 2.49 6.33 -34.46
N GLU A 272 3.22 6.06 -33.38
CA GLU A 272 2.74 6.40 -32.01
C GLU A 272 3.95 6.83 -31.18
N SER A 273 4.13 8.13 -30.98
CA SER A 273 5.16 8.66 -30.07
C SER A 273 4.72 8.40 -28.63
N ARG A 274 4.80 7.15 -28.17
CA ARG A 274 4.72 6.85 -26.73
C ARG A 274 5.97 7.44 -26.09
N THR A 275 5.80 8.50 -25.31
CA THR A 275 6.86 9.12 -24.54
C THR A 275 7.43 8.11 -23.55
N ASP A 276 8.74 7.85 -23.58
CA ASP A 276 9.40 6.92 -22.66
C ASP A 276 9.48 7.56 -21.26
N LEU A 277 8.49 7.24 -20.41
CA LEU A 277 8.45 7.67 -19.02
C LEU A 277 9.74 7.28 -18.27
N GLY A 278 10.30 6.12 -18.58
CA GLY A 278 11.54 5.65 -17.98
C GLY A 278 12.72 6.56 -18.34
N ALA A 279 12.80 7.05 -19.58
CA ALA A 279 13.83 8.01 -19.98
C ALA A 279 13.65 9.38 -19.29
N ILE A 280 12.40 9.82 -19.12
CA ILE A 280 12.08 11.09 -18.45
C ILE A 280 12.44 11.05 -16.96
N ILE A 281 12.06 9.99 -16.25
CA ILE A 281 12.40 9.79 -14.83
C ILE A 281 13.91 9.73 -14.63
N ARG A 282 14.63 9.17 -15.60
CA ARG A 282 16.10 9.14 -15.59
C ARG A 282 16.70 10.51 -15.89
N ASP A 283 15.94 11.43 -16.47
CA ASP A 283 16.47 12.73 -16.87
C ASP A 283 16.49 13.78 -15.74
N VAL A 284 15.56 13.69 -14.79
CA VAL A 284 15.44 14.66 -13.68
C VAL A 284 16.72 14.74 -12.82
N PRO A 285 17.03 15.92 -12.23
CA PRO A 285 18.30 16.14 -11.54
C PRO A 285 18.42 15.41 -10.20
N ASP A 286 17.31 15.21 -9.49
CA ASP A 286 17.22 14.49 -8.23
C ASP A 286 15.87 13.77 -8.15
N LEU A 287 15.74 12.79 -7.27
CA LEU A 287 14.51 11.99 -7.16
C LEU A 287 14.32 11.43 -5.75
N ILE A 288 13.04 11.35 -5.34
CA ILE A 288 12.56 10.51 -4.24
C ILE A 288 11.60 9.48 -4.80
N VAL A 289 11.73 8.23 -4.35
CA VAL A 289 10.84 7.13 -4.76
C VAL A 289 9.90 6.78 -3.62
N LEU A 290 8.61 6.66 -3.91
CA LEU A 290 7.60 6.16 -2.98
C LEU A 290 6.90 4.95 -3.59
N ASN A 291 7.00 3.80 -2.94
CA ASN A 291 6.37 2.56 -3.41
C ASN A 291 5.19 2.20 -2.50
N ASP A 292 4.00 1.99 -3.09
CA ASP A 292 2.90 1.33 -2.38
C ASP A 292 2.94 -0.17 -2.62
N GLU A 293 2.54 -0.95 -1.61
CA GLU A 293 2.62 -2.41 -1.60
C GLU A 293 4.04 -2.93 -1.92
N ALA A 294 5.06 -2.28 -1.35
CA ALA A 294 6.48 -2.57 -1.59
C ALA A 294 6.96 -3.99 -1.24
N HIS A 295 6.07 -4.89 -0.81
CA HIS A 295 6.39 -6.32 -0.68
C HIS A 295 6.69 -7.00 -2.03
N HIS A 296 6.38 -6.34 -3.15
CA HIS A 296 6.88 -6.73 -4.48
C HIS A 296 8.37 -6.47 -4.71
N ILE A 297 9.04 -5.78 -3.79
CA ILE A 297 10.48 -5.47 -3.83
C ILE A 297 11.21 -6.31 -2.75
N HIS A 298 10.93 -7.62 -2.74
CA HIS A 298 11.44 -8.54 -1.72
C HIS A 298 12.73 -9.25 -2.11
N ASP A 299 13.14 -9.17 -3.38
CA ASP A 299 14.31 -9.87 -3.89
C ASP A 299 15.03 -8.98 -4.92
N GLU A 300 16.36 -8.95 -4.83
CA GLU A 300 17.25 -8.13 -5.66
C GLU A 300 17.25 -8.55 -7.14
N THR A 301 16.84 -9.78 -7.43
CA THR A 301 16.74 -10.31 -8.79
C THR A 301 15.52 -9.79 -9.54
N LEU A 302 14.52 -9.26 -8.82
CA LEU A 302 13.28 -8.75 -9.39
C LEU A 302 13.51 -7.51 -10.23
N ALA A 303 12.75 -7.39 -11.31
CA ALA A 303 12.83 -6.25 -12.22
C ALA A 303 12.63 -4.92 -11.49
N TRP A 304 11.71 -4.85 -10.51
CA TRP A 304 11.51 -3.62 -9.71
C TRP A 304 12.80 -3.16 -9.05
N PHE A 305 13.48 -4.05 -8.33
CA PHE A 305 14.67 -3.72 -7.58
C PHE A 305 15.80 -3.28 -8.52
N LYS A 306 16.07 -4.04 -9.58
CA LYS A 306 17.12 -3.74 -10.57
C LYS A 306 16.92 -2.39 -11.24
N ASN A 307 15.69 -2.01 -11.53
CA ASN A 307 15.44 -0.70 -12.13
C ASN A 307 15.60 0.46 -11.14
N LEU A 308 15.27 0.26 -9.85
CA LEU A 308 15.59 1.25 -8.82
C LEU A 308 17.10 1.43 -8.65
N GLU A 309 17.84 0.32 -8.70
CA GLU A 309 19.30 0.33 -8.74
C GLU A 309 19.82 1.09 -9.97
N GLU A 310 19.23 0.86 -11.15
CA GLU A 310 19.59 1.59 -12.37
C GLU A 310 19.33 3.10 -12.25
N ILE A 311 18.15 3.51 -11.77
CA ILE A 311 17.81 4.92 -11.53
C ILE A 311 18.82 5.55 -10.56
N SER A 312 19.13 4.86 -9.46
CA SER A 312 20.13 5.30 -8.48
C SER A 312 21.51 5.49 -9.12
N ASN A 313 21.96 4.54 -9.94
CA ASN A 313 23.23 4.59 -10.63
C ASN A 313 23.29 5.74 -11.66
N GLN A 314 22.22 5.97 -12.42
CA GLN A 314 22.17 7.07 -13.38
C GLN A 314 22.21 8.45 -12.72
N LEU A 315 21.48 8.63 -11.61
CA LEU A 315 21.58 9.86 -10.82
C LEU A 315 23.01 10.09 -10.31
N ARG A 316 23.72 9.03 -9.89
CA ARG A 316 25.13 9.12 -9.49
C ARG A 316 26.06 9.51 -10.64
N LEU A 317 25.84 8.99 -11.85
CA LEU A 317 26.61 9.39 -13.03
C LEU A 317 26.44 10.88 -13.36
N LYS A 318 25.29 11.47 -13.02
CA LYS A 318 25.02 12.90 -13.14
C LYS A 318 25.56 13.75 -11.99
N GLY A 319 26.23 13.14 -11.00
CA GLY A 319 26.72 13.83 -9.80
C GLY A 319 25.65 14.05 -8.72
N SER A 320 24.49 13.43 -8.86
CA SER A 320 23.38 13.44 -7.90
C SER A 320 23.27 12.08 -7.21
N ARG A 321 22.16 11.82 -6.50
CA ARG A 321 21.82 10.52 -5.92
C ARG A 321 20.31 10.38 -5.75
N LEU A 322 19.82 9.16 -5.68
CA LEU A 322 18.49 8.89 -5.16
C LEU A 322 18.44 9.34 -3.69
N SER A 323 17.68 10.39 -3.37
CA SER A 323 17.71 11.01 -2.04
C SER A 323 17.25 10.02 -0.97
N VAL A 324 16.09 9.40 -1.20
CA VAL A 324 15.50 8.37 -0.34
C VAL A 324 14.42 7.59 -1.09
N GLN A 325 14.31 6.30 -0.75
CA GLN A 325 13.19 5.43 -1.11
C GLN A 325 12.31 5.17 0.11
N PHE A 326 11.03 5.49 0.01
CA PHE A 326 10.00 5.18 1.00
C PHE A 326 9.12 4.03 0.54
N ASP A 327 9.17 2.92 1.26
CA ASP A 327 8.40 1.71 0.97
C ASP A 327 7.26 1.57 1.97
N LEU A 328 6.00 1.60 1.49
CA LEU A 328 4.82 1.43 2.34
C LEU A 328 4.15 0.09 2.03
N THR A 329 4.00 -0.76 3.04
CA THR A 329 3.41 -2.10 2.84
C THR A 329 2.82 -2.65 4.13
N ALA A 330 1.82 -3.52 4.03
CA ALA A 330 1.31 -4.24 5.20
C ALA A 330 2.15 -5.47 5.56
N THR A 331 2.89 -6.00 4.59
CA THR A 331 3.57 -7.31 4.68
C THR A 331 5.00 -7.24 4.13
N PRO A 332 5.93 -6.50 4.76
CA PRO A 332 7.32 -6.37 4.30
C PRO A 332 8.10 -7.66 4.56
N ARG A 333 7.86 -8.69 3.77
CA ARG A 333 8.42 -10.02 3.97
C ARG A 333 9.08 -10.53 2.69
N HIS A 334 10.23 -11.17 2.87
CA HIS A 334 10.86 -12.00 1.84
C HIS A 334 10.07 -13.29 1.62
N ASP A 335 10.33 -13.99 0.52
CA ASP A 335 9.71 -15.29 0.21
C ASP A 335 9.97 -16.36 1.29
N ASN A 336 11.12 -16.26 1.96
CA ASN A 336 11.47 -17.11 3.10
C ASN A 336 10.71 -16.76 4.41
N GLY A 337 9.86 -15.73 4.36
CA GLY A 337 9.04 -15.22 5.45
C GLY A 337 9.71 -14.22 6.39
N ALA A 338 11.02 -13.95 6.24
CA ALA A 338 11.73 -12.97 7.06
C ALA A 338 11.26 -11.55 6.75
N ILE A 339 11.21 -10.69 7.77
CA ILE A 339 10.82 -9.29 7.61
C ILE A 339 11.99 -8.50 7.02
N PHE A 340 11.70 -7.52 6.14
CA PHE A 340 12.71 -6.61 5.61
C PHE A 340 13.45 -5.89 6.74
N VAL A 341 14.78 -6.00 6.77
CA VAL A 341 15.61 -5.42 7.83
C VAL A 341 15.53 -3.90 7.86
N GLN A 342 15.20 -3.27 6.72
CA GLN A 342 15.00 -1.83 6.53
C GLN A 342 13.68 -1.30 7.14
N THR A 343 12.91 -2.13 7.85
CA THR A 343 11.64 -1.71 8.43
C THR A 343 11.89 -0.78 9.64
N ILE A 344 11.47 0.47 9.51
CA ILE A 344 11.72 1.56 10.47
C ILE A 344 10.52 1.86 11.37
N SER A 345 9.30 1.48 10.95
CA SER A 345 8.07 1.62 11.72
C SER A 345 7.15 0.40 11.52
N ASP A 346 6.35 0.05 12.54
CA ASP A 346 5.47 -1.12 12.49
C ASP A 346 4.10 -0.93 13.15
N TYR A 347 3.07 -0.78 12.34
CA TYR A 347 1.68 -0.82 12.79
C TYR A 347 1.00 -2.11 12.30
N PRO A 348 1.04 -3.20 13.09
CA PRO A 348 0.52 -4.49 12.69
C PRO A 348 -1.01 -4.54 12.74
N LEU A 349 -1.59 -5.50 12.01
CA LEU A 349 -3.04 -5.69 11.92
C LEU A 349 -3.71 -5.87 13.30
N VAL A 350 -3.02 -6.52 14.25
CA VAL A 350 -3.55 -6.75 15.61
C VAL A 350 -3.80 -5.43 16.35
N GLU A 351 -2.91 -4.46 16.23
CA GLU A 351 -3.10 -3.12 16.82
C GLU A 351 -4.23 -2.37 16.10
N ALA A 352 -4.27 -2.45 14.77
CA ALA A 352 -5.31 -1.82 13.95
C ALA A 352 -6.73 -2.33 14.27
N ILE A 353 -6.89 -3.63 14.52
CA ILE A 353 -8.16 -4.24 14.94
C ILE A 353 -8.54 -3.73 16.33
N ARG A 354 -7.60 -3.73 17.29
CA ARG A 354 -7.85 -3.26 18.66
C ARG A 354 -8.26 -1.79 18.71
N GLN A 355 -7.69 -0.95 17.86
CA GLN A 355 -8.00 0.47 17.77
C GLN A 355 -9.20 0.79 16.86
N GLY A 356 -9.87 -0.21 16.30
CA GLY A 356 -11.01 0.01 15.41
C GLY A 356 -10.68 0.84 14.15
N VAL A 357 -9.42 0.81 13.71
CA VAL A 357 -9.00 1.38 12.42
C VAL A 357 -9.50 0.51 11.27
N VAL A 358 -9.58 -0.79 11.52
CA VAL A 358 -10.12 -1.79 10.60
C VAL A 358 -11.22 -2.60 11.31
N LYS A 359 -12.07 -3.30 10.54
CA LYS A 359 -13.09 -4.21 11.08
C LYS A 359 -12.43 -5.34 11.88
N THR A 360 -13.20 -5.91 12.80
CA THR A 360 -12.77 -7.10 13.54
C THR A 360 -13.25 -8.35 12.81
N PRO A 361 -12.36 -9.17 12.20
CA PRO A 361 -12.79 -10.41 11.59
C PRO A 361 -13.33 -11.36 12.67
N VAL A 362 -14.53 -11.88 12.44
CA VAL A 362 -15.16 -12.86 13.32
C VAL A 362 -15.26 -14.19 12.58
N LEU A 363 -14.77 -15.27 13.20
CA LEU A 363 -15.04 -16.61 12.72
C LEU A 363 -16.45 -17.03 13.13
N PRO A 364 -17.18 -17.78 12.28
CA PRO A 364 -18.47 -18.34 12.67
C PRO A 364 -18.37 -19.16 13.96
N ASP A 365 -19.48 -19.23 14.70
CA ASP A 365 -19.55 -19.94 15.97
C ASP A 365 -19.16 -21.43 15.81
N ALA A 366 -18.75 -22.05 16.92
CA ALA A 366 -18.25 -23.42 16.89
C ALA A 366 -19.29 -24.43 16.36
N ALA A 367 -20.59 -24.21 16.59
CA ALA A 367 -21.64 -25.10 16.12
C ALA A 367 -21.85 -24.97 14.60
N SER A 368 -21.78 -23.76 14.05
CA SER A 368 -21.79 -23.53 12.61
C SER A 368 -20.56 -24.13 11.93
N ARG A 369 -19.38 -23.99 12.51
CA ARG A 369 -18.14 -24.60 11.98
C ARG A 369 -18.16 -26.13 12.05
N ALA A 370 -18.73 -26.73 13.08
CA ALA A 370 -18.84 -28.19 13.21
C ALA A 370 -19.71 -28.84 12.13
N LYS A 371 -20.58 -28.06 11.46
CA LYS A 371 -21.42 -28.52 10.34
C LYS A 371 -20.68 -28.49 9.00
N LEU A 372 -19.55 -27.77 8.90
CA LEU A 372 -18.79 -27.65 7.65
C LEU A 372 -18.10 -28.98 7.34
N ARG A 373 -18.42 -29.56 6.19
CA ARG A 373 -17.76 -30.76 5.68
C ARG A 373 -17.41 -30.58 4.21
N GLU A 374 -16.19 -30.91 3.85
CA GLU A 374 -15.83 -31.10 2.45
C GLU A 374 -16.42 -32.44 1.98
N ARG A 375 -17.24 -32.37 0.94
CA ARG A 375 -17.87 -33.57 0.37
C ARG A 375 -16.92 -34.18 -0.67
N PRO A 376 -16.77 -35.51 -0.72
CA PRO A 376 -15.98 -36.15 -1.76
C PRO A 376 -16.75 -36.08 -3.09
N SER A 377 -16.55 -35.00 -3.84
CA SER A 377 -17.11 -34.80 -5.17
C SER A 377 -16.04 -34.28 -6.14
N GLY A 378 -16.18 -34.62 -7.42
CA GLY A 378 -15.37 -34.03 -8.50
C GLY A 378 -15.87 -32.64 -8.92
N THR A 379 -17.05 -32.24 -8.47
CA THR A 379 -17.66 -30.93 -8.71
C THR A 379 -17.28 -29.99 -7.56
N PHE A 380 -16.67 -28.84 -7.90
CA PHE A 380 -16.07 -27.93 -6.91
C PHE A 380 -17.15 -27.34 -5.97
N THR A 381 -18.28 -26.94 -6.54
CA THR A 381 -19.40 -26.37 -5.77
C THR A 381 -20.09 -27.38 -4.87
N GLU A 382 -20.07 -28.67 -5.20
CA GLU A 382 -20.57 -29.74 -4.33
C GLU A 382 -19.60 -30.03 -3.18
N GLN A 383 -18.30 -30.07 -3.46
CA GLN A 383 -17.26 -30.27 -2.45
C GLN A 383 -17.36 -29.21 -1.35
N TYR A 384 -17.53 -27.94 -1.74
CA TYR A 384 -17.56 -26.80 -0.84
C TYR A 384 -18.96 -26.23 -0.53
N ALA A 385 -20.01 -27.02 -0.79
CA ALA A 385 -21.40 -26.56 -0.67
C ALA A 385 -21.75 -25.99 0.70
N ASP A 386 -21.24 -26.59 1.79
CA ASP A 386 -21.52 -26.16 3.16
C ASP A 386 -20.85 -24.80 3.47
N TYR A 387 -19.65 -24.56 2.94
CA TYR A 387 -18.91 -23.31 3.10
C TYR A 387 -19.58 -22.16 2.35
N LEU A 388 -19.96 -22.40 1.08
CA LEU A 388 -20.70 -21.45 0.27
C LEU A 388 -22.05 -21.08 0.92
N HIS A 389 -22.75 -22.08 1.45
CA HIS A 389 -24.02 -21.85 2.11
C HIS A 389 -23.90 -21.05 3.39
N LEU A 390 -22.93 -21.38 4.26
CA LEU A 390 -22.68 -20.60 5.47
C LEU A 390 -22.28 -19.16 5.14
N GLY A 391 -21.41 -18.96 4.15
CA GLY A 391 -21.01 -17.64 3.69
C GLY A 391 -22.17 -16.76 3.23
N TYR A 392 -23.10 -17.35 2.47
CA TYR A 392 -24.35 -16.69 2.05
C TYR A 392 -25.24 -16.36 3.26
N LEU A 393 -25.41 -17.27 4.22
CA LEU A 393 -26.26 -17.02 5.39
C LEU A 393 -25.73 -15.85 6.24
N GLU A 394 -24.41 -15.82 6.50
CA GLU A 394 -23.77 -14.72 7.23
C GLU A 394 -23.88 -13.41 6.44
N TRP A 395 -23.68 -13.45 5.12
CA TRP A 395 -23.90 -12.27 4.27
C TRP A 395 -25.35 -11.77 4.31
N LYS A 396 -26.34 -12.66 4.15
CA LYS A 396 -27.76 -12.31 4.11
C LYS A 396 -28.20 -11.66 5.42
N LYS A 397 -27.78 -12.22 6.56
CA LYS A 397 -28.03 -11.65 7.88
C LYS A 397 -27.53 -10.20 7.98
N ARG A 398 -26.29 -9.94 7.55
CA ARG A 398 -25.71 -8.58 7.56
C ARG A 398 -26.34 -7.65 6.52
N TYR A 399 -26.70 -8.18 5.36
CA TYR A 399 -27.41 -7.44 4.33
C TYR A 399 -28.75 -6.91 4.85
N GLU A 400 -29.55 -7.75 5.50
CA GLU A 400 -30.83 -7.36 6.11
C GLU A 400 -30.65 -6.36 7.27
N GLU A 401 -29.60 -6.54 8.09
CA GLU A 401 -29.26 -5.65 9.20
C GLU A 401 -28.85 -4.24 8.75
N PHE A 402 -28.09 -4.14 7.66
CA PHE A 402 -27.55 -2.87 7.16
C PHE A 402 -28.42 -2.18 6.11
N LEU A 403 -29.42 -2.87 5.55
CA LEU A 403 -30.36 -2.29 4.58
C LEU A 403 -31.10 -1.05 5.11
N PRO A 404 -31.63 -1.01 6.36
CA PRO A 404 -32.27 0.18 6.92
C PRO A 404 -31.33 1.39 7.04
N ALA A 405 -30.03 1.14 7.20
CA ALA A 405 -29.00 2.17 7.28
C ALA A 405 -28.52 2.65 5.89
N GLN A 406 -29.18 2.22 4.81
CA GLN A 406 -28.76 2.46 3.43
C GLN A 406 -27.29 2.11 3.22
N LYS A 407 -26.90 0.92 3.71
CA LYS A 407 -25.60 0.34 3.42
C LYS A 407 -25.78 -1.01 2.75
N LYS A 408 -25.26 -1.12 1.54
CA LYS A 408 -25.24 -2.36 0.76
C LYS A 408 -24.20 -3.29 1.38
N SER A 409 -24.48 -4.58 1.47
CA SER A 409 -23.50 -5.58 1.92
C SER A 409 -23.02 -6.43 0.74
N VAL A 410 -21.73 -6.78 0.73
CA VAL A 410 -21.09 -7.55 -0.34
C VAL A 410 -20.57 -8.88 0.21
N LEU A 411 -20.89 -9.97 -0.49
CA LEU A 411 -20.30 -11.30 -0.29
C LEU A 411 -19.05 -11.44 -1.16
N PHE A 412 -17.94 -11.90 -0.60
CA PHE A 412 -16.73 -12.19 -1.37
C PHE A 412 -16.37 -13.67 -1.29
N VAL A 413 -16.26 -14.33 -2.45
CA VAL A 413 -15.87 -15.74 -2.55
C VAL A 413 -14.59 -15.86 -3.34
N MET A 414 -13.63 -16.60 -2.80
CA MET A 414 -12.35 -16.85 -3.43
C MET A 414 -12.20 -18.30 -3.82
N THR A 415 -11.91 -18.51 -5.10
CA THR A 415 -11.64 -19.81 -5.69
C THR A 415 -10.17 -19.96 -6.06
N ASP A 416 -9.77 -21.17 -6.43
CA ASP A 416 -8.41 -21.55 -6.79
C ASP A 416 -8.09 -21.36 -8.28
N ASP A 417 -9.08 -21.54 -9.17
CA ASP A 417 -8.93 -21.33 -10.61
C ASP A 417 -10.15 -20.72 -11.29
N THR A 418 -9.94 -20.29 -12.55
CA THR A 418 -10.92 -19.57 -13.37
C THR A 418 -12.17 -20.40 -13.65
N ARG A 419 -12.04 -21.72 -13.82
CA ARG A 419 -13.18 -22.61 -14.09
C ARG A 419 -14.06 -22.71 -12.85
N ASN A 420 -13.45 -22.92 -11.69
CA ASN A 420 -14.15 -23.00 -10.42
C ASN A 420 -14.77 -21.65 -10.05
N CYS A 421 -14.17 -20.54 -10.47
CA CYS A 421 -14.74 -19.19 -10.35
C CYS A 421 -16.09 -19.07 -11.09
N ASP A 422 -16.12 -19.46 -12.36
CA ASP A 422 -17.34 -19.43 -13.18
C ASP A 422 -18.40 -20.39 -12.64
N GLU A 423 -17.98 -21.58 -12.19
CA GLU A 423 -18.87 -22.59 -11.59
C GLU A 423 -19.52 -22.07 -10.31
N VAL A 424 -18.74 -21.47 -9.41
CA VAL A 424 -19.25 -20.87 -8.16
C VAL A 424 -20.17 -19.70 -8.44
N GLY A 425 -19.84 -18.86 -9.43
CA GLY A 425 -20.69 -17.75 -9.85
C GLY A 425 -22.10 -18.22 -10.20
N LYS A 426 -22.19 -19.20 -11.12
CA LYS A 426 -23.47 -19.80 -11.54
C LYS A 426 -24.19 -20.47 -10.38
N PHE A 427 -23.48 -21.23 -9.56
CA PHE A 427 -24.07 -21.89 -8.39
C PHE A 427 -24.73 -20.90 -7.42
N LEU A 428 -24.12 -19.73 -7.19
CA LEU A 428 -24.70 -18.70 -6.33
C LEU A 428 -25.98 -18.13 -6.94
N GLU A 429 -26.01 -17.87 -8.25
CA GLU A 429 -27.20 -17.37 -8.96
C GLU A 429 -28.32 -18.41 -8.99
N ASP A 430 -28.01 -19.68 -9.30
CA ASP A 430 -28.99 -20.75 -9.42
C ASP A 430 -29.65 -21.10 -8.07
N ARG A 431 -28.88 -20.98 -6.97
CA ARG A 431 -29.30 -21.44 -5.65
C ARG A 431 -29.94 -20.37 -4.78
N TYR A 432 -29.56 -19.10 -4.95
CA TYR A 432 -29.96 -18.02 -4.07
C TYR A 432 -30.71 -16.92 -4.83
N PRO A 433 -32.04 -16.77 -4.62
CA PRO A 433 -32.85 -15.80 -5.34
C PRO A 433 -32.34 -14.36 -5.27
N GLU A 434 -31.74 -13.96 -4.15
CA GLU A 434 -31.22 -12.59 -3.94
C GLU A 434 -29.96 -12.29 -4.77
N LEU A 435 -29.29 -13.33 -5.27
CA LEU A 435 -28.05 -13.25 -6.04
C LEU A 435 -28.25 -13.45 -7.55
N VAL A 436 -29.45 -13.78 -8.03
CA VAL A 436 -29.75 -13.93 -9.47
C VAL A 436 -29.42 -12.63 -10.22
N GLY A 437 -28.47 -12.69 -11.17
CA GLY A 437 -28.02 -11.54 -11.95
C GLY A 437 -27.24 -10.50 -11.14
N ALA A 438 -26.81 -10.85 -9.93
CA ALA A 438 -26.13 -9.98 -8.97
C ALA A 438 -24.77 -10.54 -8.54
N VAL A 439 -24.20 -11.49 -9.29
CA VAL A 439 -22.87 -12.04 -9.02
C VAL A 439 -21.86 -11.52 -10.05
N LEU A 440 -20.84 -10.83 -9.56
CA LEU A 440 -19.72 -10.34 -10.37
C LEU A 440 -18.56 -11.35 -10.32
N VAL A 441 -18.30 -12.01 -11.45
CA VAL A 441 -17.22 -12.98 -11.59
C VAL A 441 -15.97 -12.29 -12.17
N ILE A 442 -14.85 -12.33 -11.45
CA ILE A 442 -13.60 -11.66 -11.83
C ILE A 442 -12.44 -12.64 -11.84
N HIS A 443 -11.95 -12.98 -13.02
CA HIS A 443 -10.70 -13.70 -13.20
C HIS A 443 -9.99 -13.28 -14.49
N THR A 444 -8.66 -13.28 -14.46
CA THR A 444 -7.83 -13.08 -15.64
C THR A 444 -7.12 -14.40 -15.96
N LYS A 445 -6.86 -14.66 -17.26
CA LYS A 445 -6.23 -15.92 -17.68
C LYS A 445 -4.81 -16.02 -17.10
N LYS A 446 -4.64 -16.92 -16.13
CA LYS A 446 -3.47 -17.63 -15.54
C LYS A 446 -2.03 -17.07 -15.55
N ASN A 447 -1.67 -16.02 -16.26
CA ASN A 447 -0.27 -15.59 -16.37
C ASN A 447 0.05 -14.31 -15.58
N GLY A 448 -0.94 -13.63 -15.00
CA GLY A 448 -0.70 -12.35 -14.31
C GLY A 448 -0.22 -11.21 -15.24
N GLU A 449 0.19 -11.52 -16.46
CA GLU A 449 0.45 -10.58 -17.54
C GLU A 449 -0.86 -9.95 -17.99
N ILE A 450 -1.14 -8.78 -17.44
CA ILE A 450 -1.90 -7.77 -18.16
C ILE A 450 -0.87 -7.10 -19.07
N SER A 451 -0.61 -7.70 -20.22
CA SER A 451 0.09 -6.95 -21.26
C SER A 451 -0.86 -5.82 -21.68
N GLU A 452 -0.45 -4.58 -21.41
CA GLU A 452 -1.02 -3.33 -21.94
C GLU A 452 -0.92 -3.25 -23.48
N VAL A 453 -0.71 -4.39 -24.15
CA VAL A 453 -0.53 -4.59 -25.58
C VAL A 453 -1.72 -5.35 -26.17
N SER A 454 -2.72 -5.73 -25.35
CA SER A 454 -3.95 -6.33 -25.85
C SER A 454 -4.91 -5.24 -26.37
N SER A 455 -4.58 -4.68 -27.53
CA SER A 455 -5.47 -3.75 -28.23
C SER A 455 -6.81 -4.43 -28.57
N GLY A 456 -7.92 -3.77 -28.24
CA GLY A 456 -9.28 -4.17 -28.63
C GLY A 456 -10.21 -4.54 -27.46
N LYS A 457 -11.14 -5.47 -27.71
CA LYS A 457 -12.29 -5.80 -26.84
C LYS A 457 -11.93 -6.28 -25.42
N GLY A 458 -10.75 -6.87 -25.22
CA GLY A 458 -10.33 -7.40 -23.92
C GLY A 458 -9.97 -6.30 -22.92
N GLU A 459 -9.45 -5.16 -23.40
CA GLU A 459 -9.15 -4.00 -22.56
C GLU A 459 -10.43 -3.31 -22.10
N GLU A 460 -11.40 -3.12 -23.00
CA GLU A 460 -12.72 -2.57 -22.67
C GLU A 460 -13.48 -3.44 -21.65
N GLU A 461 -13.48 -4.76 -21.83
CA GLU A 461 -14.11 -5.70 -20.90
C GLU A 461 -13.45 -5.65 -19.52
N LEU A 462 -12.12 -5.56 -19.47
CA LEU A 462 -11.38 -5.42 -18.22
C LEU A 462 -11.63 -4.08 -17.52
N GLN A 463 -11.68 -2.98 -18.27
CA GLN A 463 -12.03 -1.66 -17.75
C GLN A 463 -13.45 -1.67 -17.16
N LYS A 464 -14.40 -2.31 -17.86
CA LYS A 464 -15.77 -2.48 -17.39
C LYS A 464 -15.82 -3.29 -16.08
N LEU A 465 -15.17 -4.46 -16.03
CA LEU A 465 -15.12 -5.27 -14.79
C LEU A 465 -14.48 -4.51 -13.63
N ARG A 466 -13.46 -3.70 -13.89
CA ARG A 466 -12.83 -2.84 -12.87
C ARG A 466 -13.78 -1.76 -12.38
N GLN A 467 -14.51 -1.11 -13.29
CA GLN A 467 -15.50 -0.11 -12.94
C GLN A 467 -16.61 -0.72 -12.08
N GLU A 468 -17.21 -1.82 -12.51
CA GLU A 468 -18.25 -2.54 -11.77
C GLU A 468 -17.75 -3.00 -10.39
N SER A 469 -16.49 -3.44 -10.30
CA SER A 469 -15.85 -3.85 -9.06
C SER A 469 -15.59 -2.69 -8.09
N ARG A 470 -15.32 -1.47 -8.59
CA ARG A 470 -15.18 -0.25 -7.77
C ARG A 470 -16.52 0.27 -7.28
N GLU A 471 -17.51 0.24 -8.15
CA GLU A 471 -18.84 0.80 -7.89
C GLU A 471 -19.73 -0.18 -7.10
N ILE A 472 -19.24 -1.38 -6.76
CA ILE A 472 -20.05 -2.40 -6.09
C ILE A 472 -20.64 -1.94 -4.75
N ASP A 473 -19.96 -1.03 -4.04
CA ASP A 473 -20.45 -0.44 -2.79
C ASP A 473 -21.73 0.41 -3.00
N ASN A 474 -21.96 0.93 -4.22
CA ASN A 474 -23.12 1.74 -4.58
C ASN A 474 -24.38 0.87 -4.74
N PHE A 475 -25.53 1.40 -4.32
CA PHE A 475 -26.85 0.78 -4.53
C PHE A 475 -27.26 0.69 -6.00
N GLU A 476 -26.77 1.59 -6.85
CA GLU A 476 -26.97 1.54 -8.31
C GLU A 476 -26.31 0.30 -8.95
N SER A 477 -25.24 -0.21 -8.34
CA SER A 477 -24.61 -1.43 -8.84
C SER A 477 -25.53 -2.63 -8.59
N PRO A 478 -25.81 -3.47 -9.61
CA PRO A 478 -26.66 -4.65 -9.44
C PRO A 478 -25.98 -5.74 -8.60
N HIS A 479 -24.65 -5.70 -8.49
CA HIS A 479 -23.84 -6.78 -7.93
C HIS A 479 -23.84 -6.79 -6.40
N LYS A 480 -24.11 -7.93 -5.79
CA LYS A 480 -24.10 -8.15 -4.32
C LYS A 480 -23.07 -9.19 -3.88
N ALA A 481 -22.54 -9.96 -4.82
CA ALA A 481 -21.48 -10.92 -4.56
C ALA A 481 -20.36 -10.77 -5.60
N ILE A 482 -19.13 -11.01 -5.16
CA ILE A 482 -17.96 -11.15 -6.04
C ILE A 482 -17.40 -12.56 -5.89
N VAL A 483 -17.10 -13.19 -7.02
CA VAL A 483 -16.33 -14.44 -7.08
C VAL A 483 -15.04 -14.15 -7.83
N SER A 484 -13.89 -14.44 -7.24
CA SER A 484 -12.61 -14.12 -7.89
C SER A 484 -11.49 -15.13 -7.64
N VAL A 485 -10.60 -15.22 -8.64
CA VAL A 485 -9.35 -16.00 -8.60
C VAL A 485 -8.18 -15.06 -8.54
N MET A 486 -7.60 -14.82 -7.37
CA MET A 486 -6.28 -14.18 -7.21
C MET A 486 -6.06 -12.80 -7.87
N VAL A 487 -7.04 -12.20 -8.57
CA VAL A 487 -6.94 -10.92 -9.28
C VAL A 487 -7.19 -9.73 -8.35
N LEU A 488 -8.00 -9.92 -7.29
CA LEU A 488 -8.34 -8.87 -6.31
C LEU A 488 -7.46 -8.89 -5.06
N ARG A 489 -6.22 -9.40 -5.18
CA ARG A 489 -5.27 -9.43 -4.06
C ARG A 489 -4.81 -8.04 -3.65
N GLU A 490 -4.71 -7.13 -4.62
CA GLU A 490 -4.08 -5.83 -4.46
C GLU A 490 -4.87 -4.69 -5.09
N GLY A 491 -4.82 -3.51 -4.47
CA GLY A 491 -5.49 -2.30 -4.98
C GLY A 491 -7.01 -2.26 -4.91
N TRP A 492 -7.71 -3.40 -4.79
CA TRP A 492 -9.18 -3.43 -4.71
C TRP A 492 -9.67 -2.72 -3.43
N ASP A 493 -10.50 -1.69 -3.59
CA ASP A 493 -10.95 -0.78 -2.54
C ASP A 493 -12.47 -0.80 -2.41
N VAL A 494 -12.97 -1.73 -1.60
CA VAL A 494 -14.41 -1.93 -1.34
C VAL A 494 -14.60 -2.03 0.16
N GLN A 495 -15.52 -1.23 0.68
CA GLN A 495 -15.78 -1.08 2.13
C GLN A 495 -16.88 -2.02 2.59
N ASN A 496 -17.75 -2.46 1.70
CA ASN A 496 -18.97 -3.15 2.07
C ASN A 496 -18.86 -4.68 2.10
N VAL A 497 -17.66 -5.24 1.98
CA VAL A 497 -17.48 -6.69 2.18
C VAL A 497 -17.74 -7.03 3.65
N VAL A 498 -18.73 -7.89 3.90
CA VAL A 498 -19.15 -8.32 5.24
C VAL A 498 -18.94 -9.81 5.49
N SER A 499 -18.82 -10.60 4.42
CA SER A 499 -18.60 -12.05 4.48
C SER A 499 -17.58 -12.46 3.44
N ILE A 500 -16.59 -13.25 3.86
CA ILE A 500 -15.52 -13.77 2.99
C ILE A 500 -15.51 -15.29 3.09
N VAL A 501 -15.58 -15.96 1.93
CA VAL A 501 -15.50 -17.41 1.81
C VAL A 501 -14.24 -17.78 1.04
N GLY A 502 -13.22 -18.25 1.74
CA GLY A 502 -12.00 -18.77 1.13
C GLY A 502 -12.11 -20.28 0.88
N LEU A 503 -12.25 -20.70 -0.38
CA LEU A 503 -12.41 -22.12 -0.76
C LEU A 503 -11.11 -22.81 -1.17
N ARG A 504 -9.97 -22.15 -0.95
CA ARG A 504 -8.65 -22.72 -1.20
C ARG A 504 -8.08 -23.33 0.08
N PRO A 505 -7.50 -24.53 0.07
CA PRO A 505 -6.62 -24.97 1.14
C PRO A 505 -5.47 -23.96 1.24
N PHE A 506 -5.32 -23.27 2.37
CA PHE A 506 -4.22 -22.34 2.64
C PHE A 506 -2.87 -23.07 2.83
N GLN A 507 -2.49 -23.92 1.86
CA GLN A 507 -1.27 -24.75 1.86
C GLN A 507 -0.05 -24.02 1.28
N ALA A 508 -0.16 -22.75 0.87
CA ALA A 508 0.99 -21.99 0.42
C ALA A 508 1.95 -21.78 1.60
N ALA A 509 3.19 -22.28 1.47
CA ALA A 509 4.25 -22.20 2.48
C ALA A 509 4.48 -20.77 3.02
N SER A 510 4.10 -19.74 2.26
CA SER A 510 4.37 -18.35 2.59
C SER A 510 3.44 -17.72 3.64
N LYS A 511 2.24 -18.26 3.97
CA LYS A 511 1.28 -17.66 4.96
C LYS A 511 0.98 -16.15 4.80
N ILE A 512 1.47 -15.48 3.76
CA ILE A 512 1.33 -14.03 3.46
C ILE A 512 -0.07 -13.74 2.87
N LEU A 513 -0.64 -14.72 2.16
CA LEU A 513 -1.89 -14.62 1.41
C LEU A 513 -3.15 -14.30 2.24
N PRO A 514 -3.38 -14.86 3.44
CA PRO A 514 -4.57 -14.58 4.24
C PRO A 514 -4.67 -13.12 4.69
N GLU A 515 -3.57 -12.50 5.14
CA GLU A 515 -3.58 -11.13 5.67
C GLU A 515 -3.87 -10.10 4.57
N GLN A 516 -3.29 -10.29 3.38
CA GLN A 516 -3.50 -9.41 2.23
C GLN A 516 -4.93 -9.51 1.66
N THR A 517 -5.46 -10.73 1.63
CA THR A 517 -6.83 -11.03 1.21
C THR A 517 -7.86 -10.51 2.22
N LEU A 518 -7.68 -10.81 3.51
CA LEU A 518 -8.60 -10.39 4.56
C LEU A 518 -8.59 -8.87 4.71
N GLY A 519 -7.41 -8.24 4.67
CA GLY A 519 -7.23 -6.80 4.91
C GLY A 519 -8.11 -5.87 4.08
N ARG A 520 -8.66 -6.34 2.95
CA ARG A 520 -9.57 -5.56 2.10
C ARG A 520 -11.01 -5.56 2.61
N GLY A 521 -11.52 -6.70 3.03
CA GLY A 521 -12.83 -6.75 3.71
C GLY A 521 -12.81 -6.13 5.10
N LEU A 522 -11.62 -5.91 5.66
CA LEU A 522 -11.44 -5.23 6.95
C LEU A 522 -11.56 -3.70 6.88
N ARG A 523 -11.82 -3.08 5.73
CA ARG A 523 -12.10 -1.63 5.71
C ARG A 523 -13.45 -1.33 6.34
N ARG A 524 -13.55 -0.22 7.07
CA ARG A 524 -14.78 0.19 7.75
C ARG A 524 -15.81 0.79 6.80
N MET A 525 -17.05 0.35 6.93
CA MET A 525 -18.26 0.79 6.25
C MET A 525 -18.83 2.09 6.86
N PHE A 526 -18.70 2.28 8.19
CA PHE A 526 -19.18 3.47 8.91
C PHE A 526 -18.01 4.26 9.52
N ARG A 527 -17.33 5.05 8.69
CA ARG A 527 -16.22 5.91 9.16
C ARG A 527 -16.69 6.90 10.23
N GLY A 528 -15.93 7.04 11.31
CA GLY A 528 -16.18 8.01 12.37
C GLY A 528 -17.34 7.68 13.31
N GLN A 529 -17.97 6.51 13.19
CA GLN A 529 -19.02 6.04 14.11
C GLN A 529 -18.50 4.87 14.95
N PRO A 530 -18.81 4.76 16.24
CA PRO A 530 -18.37 3.64 17.08
C PRO A 530 -19.28 2.41 16.90
N LEU A 531 -19.58 2.03 15.66
CA LEU A 531 -20.41 0.86 15.35
C LEU A 531 -19.53 -0.39 15.22
N GLN A 532 -20.04 -1.50 15.75
CA GLN A 532 -19.44 -2.82 15.51
C GLN A 532 -19.85 -3.29 14.11
N GLU A 533 -18.86 -3.58 13.27
CA GLU A 533 -19.02 -3.95 11.85
C GLU A 533 -18.46 -5.33 11.55
#